data_AF-A0A315ALS0-F1
#
_entry.id   AF-A0A315ALS0-F1
#
_cell.length_a   1.000
_cell.length_b   1.000
_cell.length_c   1.000
_cell.angle_alpha   90.00
_cell.angle_beta   90.00
_cell.angle_gamma   90.00
#
_symmetry.space_group_name_H-M   'P 1'
#
loop_
_entity.id
_entity.type
_entity.pdbx_description
1 polymer ?
#
loop_
_entity_poly.entity_id
_entity_poly.type
_entity_poly.pdbx_seq_one_letter_code
_entity_poly.pdbx_strand_id
1 'polypeptide(L)'
;MEDLCGGAIFQAVELGVFEFIDRIFQASPDLVWSNNQNKRNPLQFAIECRQERIYSLIYRLDKTERNVIGNLADTSNNNMLHMAAMLSPLAKLDNISGAALQMQRELQWFKVRIYHSI
;
A
#
# COMPACT_ATOMS: atom_id res chain seq x y z
N MET A 1 9.69 -11.73 17.11
CA MET A 1 11.02 -11.76 16.50
C MET A 1 10.79 -11.34 15.06
N GLU A 2 11.02 -10.06 14.76
CA GLU A 2 10.89 -9.56 13.38
C GLU A 2 12.01 -10.19 12.57
N ASP A 3 11.67 -11.08 11.64
CA ASP A 3 12.65 -11.57 10.67
C ASP A 3 13.18 -10.36 9.89
N LEU A 4 14.50 -10.25 9.78
CA LEU A 4 15.21 -9.17 9.09
C LEU A 4 14.62 -8.86 7.69
N CYS A 5 14.06 -9.89 7.05
CA CYS A 5 13.40 -9.82 5.74
C CYS A 5 12.04 -9.09 5.80
N GLY A 6 11.25 -9.29 6.86
CA GLY A 6 9.97 -8.60 7.05
C GLY A 6 10.17 -7.09 7.17
N GLY A 7 11.11 -6.66 8.01
CA GLY A 7 11.44 -5.23 8.18
C GLY A 7 11.88 -4.56 6.87
N ALA A 8 12.74 -5.22 6.10
CA ALA A 8 13.25 -4.68 4.83
C ALA A 8 12.14 -4.50 3.76
N ILE A 9 11.17 -5.41 3.70
CA ILE A 9 10.05 -5.32 2.75
C ILE A 9 9.18 -4.11 3.07
N PHE A 10 8.77 -3.92 4.33
CA PHE A 10 7.93 -2.78 4.70
C PHE A 10 8.67 -1.45 4.54
N GLN A 11 9.97 -1.39 4.85
CA GLN A 11 10.78 -0.21 4.58
C GLN A 11 10.85 0.12 3.08
N ALA A 12 11.05 -0.88 2.22
CA ALA A 12 11.06 -0.69 0.78
C ALA A 12 9.69 -0.27 0.23
N VAL A 13 8.58 -0.77 0.81
CA VAL A 13 7.23 -0.29 0.50
C VAL A 13 7.10 1.18 0.86
N GLU A 14 7.43 1.57 2.09
CA GLU A 14 7.34 2.96 2.54
C GLU A 14 8.10 3.92 1.61
N LEU A 15 9.34 3.54 1.24
CA LEU A 15 10.20 4.30 0.35
C LEU A 15 9.78 4.24 -1.14
N GLY A 16 8.86 3.36 -1.52
CA GLY A 16 8.39 3.22 -2.90
C GLY A 16 9.37 2.52 -3.84
N VAL A 17 10.24 1.65 -3.33
CA VAL A 17 11.26 0.91 -4.11
C VAL A 17 10.60 -0.25 -4.86
N PHE A 18 9.90 0.08 -5.95
CA PHE A 18 9.10 -0.87 -6.72
C PHE A 18 9.89 -2.08 -7.20
N GLU A 19 11.07 -1.86 -7.78
CA GLU A 19 11.89 -2.90 -8.41
C GLU A 19 12.33 -3.97 -7.39
N PHE A 20 12.58 -3.57 -6.14
CA PHE A 20 12.92 -4.49 -5.06
C PHE A 20 11.73 -5.34 -4.65
N ILE A 21 10.57 -4.71 -4.42
CA ILE A 21 9.33 -5.41 -4.04
C ILE A 21 8.90 -6.38 -5.15
N ASP A 22 8.98 -5.94 -6.40
CA ASP A 22 8.66 -6.73 -7.57
C ASP A 22 9.50 -8.02 -7.64
N ARG A 23 10.82 -7.90 -7.43
CA ARG A 23 11.74 -9.04 -7.41
C ARG A 23 11.50 -9.98 -6.23
N ILE A 24 11.25 -9.44 -5.04
CA ILE A 24 10.99 -10.25 -3.86
C ILE A 24 9.70 -11.05 -4.00
N PHE A 25 8.62 -10.44 -4.51
CA PHE A 25 7.36 -11.15 -4.71
C PHE A 25 7.46 -12.24 -5.78
N GLN A 26 8.34 -12.07 -6.78
CA GLN A 26 8.64 -13.15 -7.74
C GLN A 26 9.44 -14.29 -7.11
N ALA A 27 10.40 -13.96 -6.23
CA ALA A 27 11.26 -14.96 -5.59
C ALA A 27 10.57 -15.71 -4.43
N SER A 28 9.65 -15.05 -3.73
CA SER A 28 8.96 -15.58 -2.56
C SER A 28 7.54 -15.00 -2.46
N PRO A 29 6.58 -15.53 -3.24
CA PRO A 29 5.21 -15.03 -3.29
C PRO A 29 4.50 -14.99 -1.93
N ASP A 30 4.82 -15.92 -1.03
CA ASP A 30 4.21 -16.02 0.31
C ASP A 30 4.42 -14.76 1.17
N LEU A 31 5.43 -13.95 0.85
CA LEU A 31 5.69 -12.69 1.54
C LEU A 31 4.59 -11.65 1.35
N VAL A 32 3.70 -11.83 0.36
CA VAL A 32 2.48 -11.01 0.24
C VAL A 32 1.55 -11.18 1.45
N TRP A 33 1.67 -12.27 2.21
CA TRP A 33 0.91 -12.57 3.43
C TRP A 33 1.65 -12.18 4.71
N SER A 34 2.88 -11.66 4.61
CA SER A 34 3.59 -11.10 5.76
C SER A 34 2.82 -9.94 6.37
N ASN A 35 3.05 -9.67 7.65
CA ASN A 35 2.34 -8.62 8.39
C ASN A 35 3.33 -7.70 9.08
N ASN A 36 3.08 -6.39 9.01
CA ASN A 36 3.76 -5.43 9.88
C ASN A 36 3.13 -5.46 11.29
N GLN A 37 3.61 -4.57 12.17
CA GLN A 37 3.16 -4.44 13.55
C GLN A 37 1.64 -4.17 13.68
N ASN A 38 1.03 -3.55 12.65
CA ASN A 38 -0.40 -3.25 12.60
C ASN A 38 -1.23 -4.36 11.94
N LYS A 39 -0.65 -5.55 11.70
CA LYS A 39 -1.27 -6.64 10.92
C LYS A 39 -1.68 -6.22 9.51
N ARG A 40 -0.89 -5.34 8.89
CA ARG A 40 -1.06 -4.95 7.49
C ARG A 40 -0.07 -5.71 6.63
N ASN A 41 -0.58 -6.28 5.55
CA ASN A 41 0.29 -6.87 4.54
C ASN A 41 0.96 -5.80 3.66
N PRO A 42 2.01 -6.14 2.89
CA PRO A 42 2.74 -5.13 2.13
C PRO A 42 1.87 -4.37 1.11
N LEU A 43 0.83 -5.00 0.55
CA LEU A 43 -0.08 -4.34 -0.39
C LEU A 43 -1.04 -3.37 0.32
N GLN A 44 -1.52 -3.73 1.51
CA GLN A 44 -2.28 -2.82 2.38
C GLN A 44 -1.42 -1.62 2.81
N PHE A 45 -0.18 -1.88 3.23
CA PHE A 45 0.77 -0.84 3.61
C PHE A 45 1.16 0.06 2.43
N ALA A 46 1.21 -0.46 1.21
CA ALA A 46 1.42 0.33 0.00
C ALA A 46 0.28 1.34 -0.24
N ILE A 47 -0.98 0.98 0.04
CA ILE A 47 -2.12 1.92 -0.05
C ILE A 47 -1.96 3.05 0.97
N GLU A 48 -1.62 2.68 2.21
CA GLU A 48 -1.35 3.65 3.27
C GLU A 48 -0.24 4.59 2.85
N CYS A 49 0.88 4.11 2.30
CA CYS A 49 2.01 4.95 1.87
C CYS A 49 1.79 5.67 0.52
N ARG A 50 0.60 5.54 -0.10
CA ARG A 50 0.27 6.08 -1.44
C ARG A 50 1.17 5.57 -2.58
N GLN A 51 1.68 4.35 -2.44
CA GLN A 51 2.59 3.70 -3.38
C GLN A 51 1.84 2.88 -4.43
N GLU A 52 1.18 3.60 -5.34
CA GLU A 52 0.30 3.03 -6.38
C GLU A 52 0.98 1.92 -7.21
N ARG A 53 2.22 2.13 -7.65
CA ARG A 53 2.95 1.15 -8.48
C ARG A 53 3.14 -0.17 -7.74
N ILE A 54 3.45 -0.12 -6.44
CA ILE A 54 3.58 -1.33 -5.61
C ILE A 54 2.21 -1.99 -5.42
N TYR A 55 1.17 -1.22 -5.11
CA TYR A 55 -0.19 -1.77 -4.99
C TYR A 55 -0.64 -2.49 -6.28
N SER A 56 -0.23 -2.01 -7.46
CA SER A 56 -0.59 -2.65 -8.74
C SER A 56 -0.15 -4.13 -8.85
N LEU A 57 0.81 -4.58 -8.03
CA LEU A 57 1.21 -5.99 -7.94
C LEU A 57 0.07 -6.91 -7.45
N ILE A 58 -0.99 -6.36 -6.83
CA ILE A 58 -2.20 -7.11 -6.47
C ILE A 58 -2.80 -7.84 -7.67
N TYR A 59 -2.67 -7.31 -8.90
CA TYR A 59 -3.21 -7.93 -10.12
C TYR A 59 -2.47 -9.19 -10.56
N ARG A 60 -1.33 -9.52 -9.94
CA ARG A 60 -0.63 -10.79 -10.16
C ARG A 60 -1.23 -11.95 -9.38
N LEU A 61 -1.96 -11.64 -8.33
CA LEU A 61 -2.65 -12.62 -7.50
C LEU A 61 -3.93 -13.08 -8.20
N ASP A 62 -4.36 -14.30 -7.89
CA ASP A 62 -5.61 -14.81 -8.42
C ASP A 62 -6.83 -14.06 -7.85
N LYS A 63 -8.02 -14.32 -8.38
CA LYS A 63 -9.24 -13.62 -7.94
C LYS A 63 -9.56 -13.89 -6.45
N THR A 64 -9.30 -15.10 -5.98
CA THR A 64 -9.59 -15.52 -4.60
C THR A 64 -8.64 -14.83 -3.63
N GLU A 65 -7.33 -14.87 -3.91
CA GLU A 65 -6.29 -14.22 -3.13
C GLU A 65 -6.54 -12.71 -3.01
N ARG A 66 -6.85 -12.05 -4.14
CA ARG A 66 -7.19 -10.62 -4.15
C ARG A 66 -8.40 -10.30 -3.28
N ASN A 67 -9.44 -11.12 -3.33
CA ASN A 67 -10.62 -10.94 -2.50
C ASN A 67 -10.29 -11.10 -1.01
N VAL A 68 -9.45 -12.07 -0.65
CA VAL A 68 -9.03 -12.28 0.74
C VAL A 68 -8.22 -11.09 1.24
N ILE A 69 -7.18 -10.69 0.51
CA ILE A 69 -6.31 -9.56 0.87
C ILE A 69 -7.09 -8.25 0.96
N GLY A 70 -8.02 -8.02 0.02
CA GLY A 70 -8.85 -6.83 -0.01
C GLY A 70 -9.76 -6.67 1.22
N ASN A 71 -10.22 -7.79 1.78
CA ASN A 71 -11.12 -7.83 2.93
C ASN A 71 -10.41 -8.04 4.27
N LEU A 72 -9.11 -8.38 4.26
CA LEU A 72 -8.35 -8.58 5.48
C LEU A 72 -8.34 -7.29 6.32
N ALA A 73 -8.67 -7.42 7.59
CA ALA A 73 -8.70 -6.32 8.54
C ALA A 73 -7.38 -6.20 9.31
N ASP A 74 -6.92 -4.96 9.48
CA ASP A 74 -5.80 -4.63 10.35
C ASP A 74 -6.20 -4.68 11.84
N THR A 75 -5.27 -4.36 12.75
CA THR A 75 -5.54 -4.33 14.20
C THR A 75 -6.68 -3.40 14.63
N SER A 76 -7.03 -2.41 13.80
CA SER A 76 -8.09 -1.43 14.03
C SER A 76 -9.35 -1.74 13.22
N ASN A 77 -9.44 -2.95 12.64
CA ASN A 77 -10.54 -3.39 11.80
C ASN A 77 -10.68 -2.59 10.47
N ASN A 78 -9.60 -1.98 9.99
CA ASN A 78 -9.56 -1.32 8.69
C ASN A 78 -9.14 -2.31 7.61
N ASN A 79 -9.93 -2.41 6.54
CA ASN A 79 -9.55 -3.12 5.33
C ASN A 79 -8.93 -2.18 4.28
N MET A 80 -8.58 -2.69 3.09
CA MET A 80 -7.96 -1.89 2.03
C MET A 80 -8.76 -0.65 1.63
N LEU A 81 -10.10 -0.74 1.62
CA LEU A 81 -10.96 0.39 1.27
C LEU A 81 -10.91 1.49 2.33
N HIS A 82 -10.86 1.12 3.61
CA HIS A 82 -10.65 2.08 4.69
C HIS A 82 -9.28 2.77 4.52
N MET A 83 -8.21 2.01 4.27
CA MET A 83 -6.86 2.58 4.07
C MET A 83 -6.76 3.53 2.88
N ALA A 84 -7.48 3.24 1.79
CA ALA A 84 -7.55 4.12 0.63
C ALA A 84 -8.26 5.44 0.96
N ALA A 85 -9.20 5.43 1.90
CA ALA A 85 -9.97 6.60 2.32
C ALA A 85 -9.31 7.41 3.45
N MET A 86 -8.45 6.79 4.27
CA MET A 86 -7.74 7.48 5.34
C MET A 86 -6.70 8.45 4.78
N LEU A 87 -6.56 9.62 5.39
CA LEU A 87 -5.41 10.50 5.13
C LEU A 87 -4.14 9.74 5.48
N SER A 88 -3.20 9.67 4.54
CA SER A 88 -1.95 8.97 4.76
C SER A 88 -1.02 9.79 5.67
N PRO A 89 -0.68 9.31 6.87
CA PRO A 89 0.32 9.97 7.70
C PRO A 89 1.75 9.78 7.17
N LEU A 90 1.97 8.80 6.28
CA LEU A 90 3.29 8.42 5.77
C LEU A 90 3.59 8.97 4.38
N ALA A 91 2.56 9.25 3.59
CA ALA A 91 2.72 10.11 2.44
C ALA A 91 3.19 11.46 2.98
N LYS A 92 4.20 12.05 2.35
CA LYS A 92 4.82 13.35 2.72
C LYS A 92 3.86 14.56 2.73
N LEU A 93 2.54 14.33 2.86
CA LEU A 93 1.47 15.27 3.16
C LEU A 93 1.71 16.05 4.45
N ASP A 94 2.46 15.50 5.39
CA ASP A 94 2.86 16.20 6.63
C ASP A 94 3.70 17.46 6.36
N ASN A 95 4.36 17.55 5.20
CA ASN A 95 5.07 18.75 4.76
C ASN A 95 4.18 19.78 4.03
N ILE A 96 2.88 19.51 3.85
CA ILE A 96 1.95 20.41 3.17
C ILE A 96 1.21 21.24 4.23
N SER A 97 1.44 22.55 4.24
CA SER A 97 0.80 23.46 5.20
C SER A 97 -0.69 23.68 4.90
N GLY A 98 -1.56 23.02 5.67
CA GLY A 98 -2.99 23.31 5.75
C GLY A 98 -3.90 22.27 5.08
N ALA A 99 -5.07 22.05 5.68
CA ALA A 99 -6.02 21.00 5.30
C ALA A 99 -6.50 21.08 3.84
N ALA A 100 -6.66 22.29 3.30
CA ALA A 100 -7.08 22.48 1.92
C ALA A 100 -6.04 21.95 0.90
N LEU A 101 -4.75 22.15 1.15
CA LEU A 101 -3.68 21.67 0.27
C LEU A 101 -3.46 20.16 0.41
N GLN A 102 -3.64 19.60 1.62
CA GLN A 102 -3.66 18.15 1.83
C GLN A 102 -4.79 17.48 1.03
N MET A 103 -6.03 18.00 1.13
CA MET A 103 -7.17 17.52 0.35
C MET A 103 -6.96 17.69 -1.17
N GLN A 104 -6.36 18.80 -1.62
CA GLN A 104 -6.07 19.01 -3.04
C GLN A 104 -5.12 17.95 -3.58
N ARG A 105 -4.09 17.58 -2.81
CA ARG A 105 -3.12 16.56 -3.20
C ARG A 105 -3.74 15.16 -3.27
N GLU A 106 -4.57 14.81 -2.29
CA GLU A 106 -5.36 13.56 -2.30
C GLU A 106 -6.31 13.51 -3.52
N LEU A 107 -6.94 14.63 -3.86
CA LEU A 107 -7.76 14.74 -5.07
C LEU A 107 -6.94 14.56 -6.36
N GLN A 108 -5.72 15.07 -6.42
CA GLN A 108 -4.83 14.84 -7.57
C GLN A 108 -4.48 13.37 -7.69
N TRP A 109 -4.14 12.71 -6.59
CA TRP A 109 -3.88 11.26 -6.56
C TRP A 109 -5.08 10.46 -7.08
N PHE A 110 -6.30 10.82 -6.66
CA PHE A 110 -7.53 10.21 -7.16
C PHE A 110 -7.76 10.48 -8.66
N LYS A 111 -7.56 11.72 -9.12
CA LYS A 111 -7.89 12.15 -10.50
C LYS A 111 -6.89 11.75 -11.57
N VAL A 112 -5.60 11.59 -11.24
CA VAL A 112 -4.55 11.21 -12.22
C VAL A 112 -4.90 9.91 -12.95
N ARG A 113 -5.75 9.05 -12.37
CA ARG A 113 -6.21 7.79 -12.98
C ARG A 113 -7.43 7.88 -13.90
N ILE A 114 -8.16 9.00 -13.96
CA ILE A 114 -9.31 9.12 -14.89
C ILE A 114 -8.84 9.44 -16.32
N TYR A 115 -7.58 9.86 -16.51
CA TYR A 115 -7.04 10.22 -17.83
C TYR A 115 -6.21 9.13 -18.53
N HIS A 116 -6.18 7.89 -18.04
CA HIS A 116 -5.68 6.76 -18.85
C HIS A 116 -6.85 6.12 -19.61
N SER A 117 -7.07 6.69 -20.80
CA SER A 117 -7.82 6.29 -22.00
C SER A 117 -8.74 5.05 -21.97
N ILE A 118 -9.99 5.38 -22.29
CA ILE A 118 -10.96 4.69 -23.17
C ILE A 118 -10.29 3.94 -24.33
#